data_AF-A0A076LKI9-F1
#
_entry.id   AF-A0A076LKI9-F1
#
_cell.length_a   1.000
_cell.length_b   1.000
_cell.length_c   1.000
_cell.angle_alpha   90.00
_cell.angle_beta   90.00
_cell.angle_gamma   90.00
#
_symmetry.space_group_name_H-M   'P 1'
#
loop_
_entity.id
_entity.type
_entity.pdbx_description
1 polymer ?
#
loop_
_entity_poly.entity_id
_entity_poly.type
_entity_poly.pdbx_seq_one_letter_code
_entity_poly.pdbx_strand_id
1 'polypeptide(L)'
;MKGYIVASVIVGASIVFSSLLVSGDISFKNEHVISLSDGYVKLGNIYKENKLLDVTLKIGDNDTQEIISNGNPSQFKDDLIKKLTSIADDVNKMKGKSEDKLSAENLSIKSDATVEFVSSVRYMSENIPVFNLILERKTVKIEKGANLLSSMESAGNEFIKSQKNNYEKALYLSK
;
A
#
# COMPACT_ATOMS: atom_id res chain seq x y z
N MET A 1 -27.07 48.25 21.96
CA MET A 1 -27.06 46.77 22.00
C MET A 1 -27.30 46.24 20.60
N LYS A 2 -26.24 45.85 19.89
CA LYS A 2 -26.31 45.20 18.57
C LYS A 2 -25.40 43.97 18.63
N GLY A 3 -25.94 42.82 18.24
CA GLY A 3 -25.15 41.67 17.80
C GLY A 3 -25.22 40.44 18.69
N TYR A 4 -26.32 39.66 18.62
CA TYR A 4 -26.30 38.25 19.06
C TYR A 4 -27.24 37.30 18.27
N ILE A 5 -27.85 37.72 17.15
CA ILE A 5 -28.81 36.86 16.41
C ILE A 5 -28.16 36.10 15.23
N VAL A 6 -26.92 36.43 14.83
CA VAL A 6 -26.28 35.81 13.65
C VAL A 6 -25.54 34.51 13.98
N ALA A 7 -25.14 34.27 15.23
CA ALA A 7 -24.39 33.06 15.61
C ALA A 7 -25.27 31.80 15.66
N SER A 8 -26.53 31.92 16.07
CA SER A 8 -27.43 30.78 16.27
C SER A 8 -27.88 30.11 14.97
N VAL A 9 -27.93 30.86 13.87
CA VAL A 9 -28.29 30.32 12.54
C VAL A 9 -27.16 29.46 11.95
N ILE A 10 -25.90 29.83 12.20
CA ILE A 10 -24.72 29.12 11.67
C ILE A 10 -24.53 27.77 12.37
N VAL A 11 -24.74 27.73 13.69
CA VAL A 11 -24.66 26.48 14.48
C VAL A 11 -25.84 25.55 14.17
N GLY A 12 -27.04 26.09 13.93
CA GLY A 12 -28.20 25.30 13.52
C GLY A 12 -28.02 24.62 12.16
N ALA A 13 -27.45 25.32 11.17
CA ALA A 13 -27.19 24.73 9.85
C ALA A 13 -26.15 23.60 9.91
N SER A 14 -25.07 23.77 10.68
CA SER A 14 -24.01 22.77 10.78
C SER A 14 -24.46 21.48 11.47
N ILE A 15 -25.34 21.57 12.49
CA ILE A 15 -25.92 20.39 13.13
C ILE A 15 -26.85 19.63 12.18
N VAL A 16 -27.64 20.33 11.35
CA VAL A 16 -28.51 19.70 10.35
C VAL A 16 -27.69 19.00 9.26
N PHE A 17 -26.57 19.61 8.80
CA PHE A 17 -25.65 18.96 7.86
C PHE A 17 -24.96 17.73 8.48
N SER A 18 -24.53 17.80 9.75
CA SER A 18 -23.96 16.65 10.45
C SER A 18 -24.99 15.54 10.68
N SER A 19 -26.24 15.86 11.04
CA SER A 19 -27.28 14.85 11.21
C SER A 19 -27.64 14.18 9.89
N LEU A 20 -27.69 14.93 8.78
CA LEU A 20 -27.98 14.41 7.44
C LEU A 20 -26.85 13.52 6.88
N LEU A 21 -25.60 13.77 7.25
CA LEU A 21 -24.47 12.87 6.96
C LEU A 21 -24.57 11.56 7.75
N VAL A 22 -25.08 11.61 8.98
CA VAL A 22 -25.22 10.44 9.86
C VAL A 22 -26.49 9.64 9.57
N SER A 23 -27.56 10.25 9.07
CA SER A 23 -28.84 9.60 8.79
C SER A 23 -29.00 9.04 7.36
N GLY A 24 -27.99 9.15 6.50
CA GLY A 24 -27.96 8.49 5.18
C GLY A 24 -28.91 9.05 4.11
N ASP A 25 -29.59 10.16 4.40
CA ASP A 25 -30.68 10.73 3.56
C ASP A 25 -30.20 11.78 2.54
N ILE A 26 -28.91 12.16 2.55
CA ILE A 26 -28.30 12.84 1.40
C ILE A 26 -27.65 11.78 0.55
N SER A 27 -28.38 11.32 -0.47
CA SER A 27 -27.77 10.62 -1.58
C SER A 27 -26.86 11.62 -2.32
N PHE A 28 -25.58 11.63 -1.95
CA PHE A 28 -24.55 12.07 -2.87
C PHE A 28 -24.69 11.14 -4.08
N LYS A 29 -25.30 11.65 -5.15
CA LYS A 29 -25.24 11.06 -6.49
C LYS A 29 -23.81 10.50 -6.64
N ASN A 30 -23.67 9.18 -6.73
CA ASN A 30 -22.40 8.42 -6.64
C ASN A 30 -21.18 9.15 -7.23
N GLU A 31 -20.50 9.96 -6.43
CA GLU A 31 -19.28 10.69 -6.81
C GLU A 31 -18.13 10.16 -5.96
N HIS A 32 -17.74 8.90 -6.19
CA HIS A 32 -16.57 8.21 -5.62
C HIS A 32 -15.89 8.91 -4.43
N VAL A 33 -16.57 8.92 -3.28
CA VAL A 33 -16.06 9.48 -2.02
C VAL A 33 -15.45 8.35 -1.21
N ILE A 34 -14.19 8.53 -0.79
CA ILE A 34 -13.46 7.59 0.05
C ILE A 34 -13.34 8.17 1.45
N SER A 35 -13.78 7.42 2.46
CA SER A 35 -13.58 7.74 3.88
C SER A 35 -12.19 7.32 4.33
N LEU A 36 -11.47 8.21 4.99
CA LEU A 36 -10.17 7.99 5.62
C LEU A 36 -10.29 8.19 7.14
N SER A 37 -9.24 7.85 7.89
CA SER A 37 -9.16 8.11 9.34
C SER A 37 -9.39 9.59 9.70
N ASP A 38 -8.89 10.49 8.86
CA ASP A 38 -8.82 11.93 9.15
C ASP A 38 -9.76 12.77 8.27
N GLY A 39 -10.70 12.13 7.55
CA GLY A 39 -11.68 12.84 6.74
C GLY A 39 -12.13 12.06 5.51
N TYR A 40 -12.46 12.79 4.44
CA TYR A 40 -12.99 12.21 3.22
C TYR A 40 -12.28 12.80 2.00
N VAL A 41 -12.12 11.97 0.98
CA VAL A 41 -11.55 12.36 -0.30
C VAL A 41 -12.60 12.15 -1.38
N LYS A 42 -12.91 13.22 -2.12
CA LYS A 42 -13.87 13.18 -3.22
C LYS A 42 -13.13 13.16 -4.55
N LEU A 43 -13.06 11.99 -5.19
CA LEU A 43 -12.29 11.80 -6.42
C LEU A 43 -12.99 12.36 -7.67
N GLY A 44 -14.33 12.41 -7.68
CA GLY A 44 -15.11 12.73 -8.88
C GLY A 44 -15.12 11.53 -9.85
N ASN A 45 -15.02 11.78 -11.15
CA ASN A 45 -14.89 10.69 -12.12
C ASN A 45 -13.51 10.00 -11.99
N ILE A 46 -13.52 8.66 -11.98
CA ILE A 46 -12.30 7.85 -11.96
C ILE A 46 -11.99 7.41 -13.39
N TYR A 47 -10.78 7.71 -13.86
CA TYR A 47 -10.32 7.38 -15.22
C TYR A 47 -9.48 6.11 -15.25
N LYS A 48 -8.74 5.84 -14.17
CA LYS A 48 -7.87 4.66 -14.07
C LYS A 48 -7.71 4.23 -12.63
N GLU A 49 -7.61 2.92 -12.43
CA GLU A 49 -7.33 2.30 -11.14
C GLU A 49 -6.22 1.27 -11.31
N ASN A 50 -5.25 1.26 -10.40
CA ASN A 50 -4.19 0.25 -10.38
C ASN A 50 -4.08 -0.34 -8.98
N LYS A 51 -4.13 -1.67 -8.89
CA LYS A 51 -3.74 -2.39 -7.68
C LYS A 51 -2.22 -2.34 -7.57
N LEU A 52 -1.71 -1.90 -6.44
CA LEU A 52 -0.30 -1.77 -6.16
C LEU A 52 0.08 -2.60 -4.93
N LEU A 53 1.31 -3.12 -4.97
CA LEU A 53 1.99 -3.78 -3.87
C LEU A 53 3.38 -3.18 -3.75
N ASP A 54 3.69 -2.64 -2.57
CA ASP A 54 5.04 -2.22 -2.20
C ASP A 54 5.62 -3.24 -1.21
N VAL A 55 6.90 -3.57 -1.41
CA VAL A 55 7.63 -4.49 -0.54
C VAL A 55 8.95 -3.86 -0.16
N THR A 56 9.15 -3.67 1.13
CA THR A 56 10.35 -3.05 1.69
C THR A 56 11.02 -4.00 2.67
N LEU A 57 12.30 -4.27 2.47
CA LEU A 57 13.14 -5.05 3.39
C LEU A 57 13.93 -4.08 4.28
N LYS A 58 13.85 -4.26 5.59
CA LYS A 58 14.61 -3.51 6.60
C LYS A 58 15.58 -4.47 7.28
N ILE A 59 16.87 -4.16 7.25
CA ILE A 59 17.96 -4.96 7.79
C ILE A 59 18.61 -4.16 8.93
N GLY A 60 18.45 -4.61 10.17
CA GLY A 60 18.84 -3.80 11.33
C GLY A 60 18.13 -2.43 11.38
N ASP A 61 18.77 -1.43 11.99
CA ASP A 61 18.12 -0.14 12.31
C ASP A 61 18.15 0.89 11.18
N ASN A 62 19.10 0.80 10.23
CA ASN A 62 19.33 1.86 9.24
C ASN A 62 19.40 1.38 7.78
N ASP A 63 19.40 0.08 7.50
CA ASP A 63 19.49 -0.42 6.13
C ASP A 63 18.09 -0.77 5.62
N THR A 64 17.61 -0.04 4.63
CA THR A 64 16.28 -0.23 4.04
C THR A 64 16.42 -0.38 2.55
N GLN A 65 15.98 -1.53 2.04
CA GLN A 65 15.98 -1.85 0.64
C GLN A 65 14.54 -1.92 0.13
N GLU A 66 14.22 -1.05 -0.81
CA GLU A 66 13.00 -1.19 -1.59
C GLU A 66 13.15 -2.39 -2.54
N ILE A 67 12.27 -3.37 -2.39
CA ILE A 67 12.29 -4.62 -3.16
C ILE A 67 11.34 -4.50 -4.33
N ILE A 68 10.11 -4.03 -4.06
CA ILE A 68 9.08 -3.77 -5.06
C ILE A 68 8.49 -2.40 -4.75
N SER A 69 8.39 -1.55 -5.78
CA SER A 69 7.80 -0.23 -5.72
C SER A 69 6.70 -0.12 -6.77
N ASN A 70 5.49 0.18 -6.35
CA ASN A 70 4.30 0.27 -7.18
C ASN A 70 4.09 -0.99 -8.05
N GLY A 71 4.43 -2.17 -7.52
CA GLY A 71 4.34 -3.43 -8.25
C GLY A 71 2.91 -3.91 -8.40
N ASN A 72 2.64 -4.72 -9.44
CA ASN A 72 1.35 -5.36 -9.58
C ASN A 72 1.30 -6.61 -8.68
N PRO A 73 0.30 -6.79 -7.79
CA PRO A 73 0.19 -7.99 -6.96
C PRO A 73 0.22 -9.30 -7.76
N SER A 74 -0.28 -9.30 -9.00
CA SER A 74 -0.27 -10.48 -9.88
C SER A 74 1.12 -10.84 -10.42
N GLN A 75 2.08 -9.91 -10.37
CA GLN A 75 3.47 -10.08 -10.85
C GLN A 75 4.47 -10.21 -9.70
N PHE A 76 3.98 -10.27 -8.46
CA PHE A 76 4.80 -10.28 -7.24
C PHE A 76 5.98 -11.25 -7.29
N LYS A 77 5.74 -12.50 -7.71
CA LYS A 77 6.78 -13.53 -7.77
C LYS A 77 7.92 -13.15 -8.72
N ASP A 78 7.57 -12.74 -9.93
CA ASP A 78 8.56 -12.43 -10.96
C ASP A 78 9.36 -11.17 -10.58
N ASP A 79 8.69 -10.16 -10.04
CA ASP A 79 9.32 -8.93 -9.55
C ASP A 79 10.28 -9.20 -8.39
N LEU A 80 9.87 -10.07 -7.44
CA LEU A 80 10.71 -10.49 -6.32
C LEU A 80 11.96 -11.23 -6.80
N ILE A 81 11.80 -12.24 -7.65
CA ILE A 81 12.94 -13.01 -8.19
C ILE A 81 13.89 -12.09 -8.93
N LYS A 82 13.37 -11.23 -9.81
CA LYS A 82 14.18 -10.28 -10.58
C LYS A 82 14.99 -9.37 -9.68
N LYS A 83 14.38 -8.83 -8.63
CA LYS A 83 15.08 -7.94 -7.68
C LYS A 83 16.13 -8.68 -6.87
N LEU A 84 15.81 -9.86 -6.33
CA LEU A 84 16.77 -10.65 -5.54
C LEU A 84 17.95 -11.14 -6.39
N THR A 85 17.73 -11.48 -7.66
CA THR A 85 18.81 -11.79 -8.61
C THR A 85 19.72 -10.58 -8.83
N SER A 86 19.14 -9.39 -9.03
CA SER A 86 19.94 -8.15 -9.15
C SER A 86 20.80 -7.89 -7.91
N ILE A 87 20.25 -8.11 -6.71
CA ILE A 87 21.00 -7.96 -5.45
C ILE A 87 22.13 -9.01 -5.39
N ALA A 88 21.85 -10.26 -5.73
CA ALA A 88 22.85 -11.32 -5.75
C ALA A 88 23.98 -11.01 -6.74
N ASP A 89 23.66 -10.51 -7.93
CA ASP A 89 24.64 -10.10 -8.94
C ASP A 89 25.53 -8.96 -8.46
N ASP A 90 24.95 -7.95 -7.80
CA ASP A 90 25.71 -6.84 -7.24
C ASP A 90 26.65 -7.29 -6.11
N VAL A 91 26.20 -8.20 -5.24
CA VAL A 91 27.06 -8.80 -4.22
C VAL A 91 28.17 -9.63 -4.87
N ASN A 92 27.87 -10.41 -5.90
CA ASN A 92 28.85 -11.23 -6.60
C ASN A 92 29.93 -10.40 -7.32
N LYS A 93 29.61 -9.20 -7.82
CA LYS A 93 30.61 -8.29 -8.40
C LYS A 93 31.63 -7.82 -7.37
N MET A 94 31.27 -7.79 -6.09
CA MET A 94 32.15 -7.39 -4.98
C MET A 94 32.94 -8.57 -4.40
N LYS A 95 32.55 -9.82 -4.70
CA LYS A 95 33.21 -11.03 -4.20
C LYS A 95 34.52 -11.34 -4.94
N GLY A 96 35.46 -11.98 -4.24
CA GLY A 96 36.66 -12.55 -4.85
C GLY A 96 36.34 -13.74 -5.76
N LYS A 97 37.22 -14.04 -6.73
CA LYS A 97 37.04 -15.14 -7.72
C LYS A 97 36.90 -16.54 -7.10
N SER A 98 37.30 -16.72 -5.85
CA SER A 98 37.29 -18.00 -5.13
C SER A 98 36.07 -18.19 -4.22
N GLU A 99 35.17 -17.21 -4.13
CA GLU A 99 33.96 -17.31 -3.30
C GLU A 99 32.79 -17.86 -4.11
N ASP A 100 31.95 -18.67 -3.46
CA ASP A 100 30.72 -19.16 -4.06
C ASP A 100 29.80 -18.01 -4.45
N LYS A 101 29.28 -18.08 -5.68
CA LYS A 101 28.35 -17.09 -6.21
C LYS A 101 26.97 -17.24 -5.55
N LEU A 102 26.40 -16.10 -5.20
CA LEU A 102 25.03 -16.00 -4.74
C LEU A 102 24.06 -15.99 -5.93
N SER A 103 22.84 -16.44 -5.69
CA SER A 103 21.67 -16.36 -6.56
C SER A 103 20.45 -16.04 -5.72
N ALA A 104 19.30 -15.73 -6.33
CA ALA A 104 18.07 -15.47 -5.58
C ALA A 104 17.69 -16.64 -4.66
N GLU A 105 17.97 -17.88 -5.08
CA GLU A 105 17.62 -19.11 -4.39
C GLU A 105 18.53 -19.43 -3.20
N ASN A 106 19.71 -18.85 -3.11
CA ASN A 106 20.64 -19.09 -1.99
C ASN A 106 20.96 -17.82 -1.17
N LEU A 107 20.37 -16.68 -1.54
CA LEU A 107 20.52 -15.43 -0.81
C LEU A 107 19.88 -15.55 0.57
N SER A 108 20.67 -15.27 1.60
CA SER A 108 20.24 -15.28 3.00
C SER A 108 20.72 -14.02 3.71
N ILE A 109 20.07 -13.70 4.82
CA ILE A 109 20.35 -12.50 5.58
C ILE A 109 21.28 -12.79 6.78
N LYS A 110 22.27 -11.92 7.00
CA LYS A 110 23.30 -12.12 8.05
C LYS A 110 22.86 -11.66 9.44
N SER A 111 21.75 -10.92 9.54
CA SER A 111 21.17 -10.38 10.75
C SER A 111 19.66 -10.50 10.71
N ASP A 112 18.99 -10.23 11.81
CA ASP A 112 17.52 -10.16 11.81
C ASP A 112 17.06 -9.04 10.87
N ALA A 113 15.93 -9.30 10.22
CA ALA A 113 15.35 -8.39 9.25
C ALA A 113 13.84 -8.36 9.37
N THR A 114 13.23 -7.36 8.76
CA THR A 114 11.80 -7.20 8.71
C THR A 114 11.38 -6.84 7.31
N VAL A 115 10.34 -7.50 6.79
CA VAL A 115 9.74 -7.16 5.51
C VAL A 115 8.38 -6.54 5.75
N GLU A 116 8.18 -5.39 5.12
CA GLU A 116 6.93 -4.66 5.12
C GLU A 116 6.27 -4.80 3.76
N PHE A 117 5.01 -5.23 3.78
CA PHE A 117 4.13 -5.29 2.62
C PHE A 117 3.06 -4.23 2.76
N VAL A 118 2.86 -3.43 1.71
CA VAL A 118 1.79 -2.42 1.66
C VAL A 118 0.95 -2.68 0.42
N SER A 119 -0.34 -2.91 0.62
CA SER A 119 -1.32 -2.96 -0.47
C SER A 119 -1.95 -1.58 -0.64
N SER A 120 -2.06 -1.12 -1.89
CA SER A 120 -2.73 0.15 -2.17
C SER A 120 -3.46 0.14 -3.52
N VAL A 121 -4.43 1.03 -3.69
CA VAL A 121 -5.04 1.32 -4.99
C VAL A 121 -4.71 2.75 -5.38
N ARG A 122 -4.14 2.91 -6.56
CA ARG A 122 -3.89 4.22 -7.17
C ARG A 122 -5.03 4.57 -8.12
N TYR A 123 -5.71 5.67 -7.82
CA TYR A 123 -6.72 6.28 -8.68
C TYR A 123 -6.13 7.43 -9.47
N MET A 124 -6.47 7.51 -10.75
CA MET A 124 -6.38 8.73 -11.53
C MET A 124 -7.79 9.27 -11.71
N SER A 125 -8.04 10.49 -11.22
CA SER A 125 -9.39 11.02 -11.11
C SER A 125 -9.48 12.51 -11.42
N GLU A 126 -10.70 13.00 -11.56
CA GLU A 126 -11.04 14.36 -11.96
C GLU A 126 -10.56 15.41 -10.97
N ASN A 127 -10.91 15.27 -9.68
CA ASN A 127 -10.59 16.27 -8.67
C ASN A 127 -9.18 16.10 -8.12
N ILE A 128 -8.67 14.87 -8.12
CA ILE A 128 -7.32 14.54 -7.65
C ILE A 128 -6.62 13.70 -8.73
N PRO A 129 -5.66 14.30 -9.46
CA PRO A 129 -5.01 13.65 -10.60
C PRO A 129 -4.39 12.29 -10.25
N VAL A 130 -3.84 12.15 -9.04
CA VAL A 130 -3.33 10.88 -8.51
C VAL A 130 -3.65 10.80 -7.02
N PHE A 131 -4.42 9.79 -6.62
CA PHE A 131 -4.69 9.48 -5.22
C PHE A 131 -4.32 8.03 -4.92
N ASN A 132 -3.53 7.80 -3.86
CA ASN A 132 -3.14 6.45 -3.42
C ASN A 132 -3.88 6.12 -2.13
N LEU A 133 -4.82 5.18 -2.20
CA LEU A 133 -5.48 4.63 -1.03
C LEU A 133 -4.68 3.43 -0.51
N ILE A 134 -4.07 3.56 0.65
CA ILE A 134 -3.49 2.41 1.36
C ILE A 134 -4.62 1.56 1.91
N LEU A 135 -4.59 0.26 1.62
CA LEU A 135 -5.58 -0.70 2.10
C LEU A 135 -5.11 -1.37 3.39
N GLU A 136 -3.88 -1.87 3.40
CA GLU A 136 -3.31 -2.60 4.54
C GLU A 136 -1.78 -2.48 4.54
N ARG A 137 -1.20 -2.56 5.73
CA ARG A 137 0.24 -2.69 5.95
C ARG A 137 0.50 -3.90 6.85
N LYS A 138 1.31 -4.85 6.39
CA LYS A 138 1.74 -6.01 7.19
C LYS A 138 3.25 -6.03 7.30
N THR A 139 3.73 -6.33 8.50
CA THR A 139 5.15 -6.42 8.80
C THR A 139 5.47 -7.83 9.29
N VAL A 140 6.48 -8.46 8.70
CA VAL A 140 6.88 -9.85 8.98
C VAL A 140 8.37 -9.90 9.30
N LYS A 141 8.75 -10.60 10.37
CA LYS A 141 10.15 -10.80 10.72
C LYS A 141 10.78 -11.90 9.86
N ILE A 142 12.02 -11.70 9.45
CA ILE A 142 12.87 -12.70 8.81
C ILE A 142 14.04 -12.97 9.73
N GLU A 143 14.19 -14.21 10.16
CA GLU A 143 15.26 -14.63 11.05
C GLU A 143 16.61 -14.63 10.33
N LYS A 144 17.67 -14.34 11.08
CA LYS A 144 19.05 -14.52 10.61
C LYS A 144 19.26 -15.90 9.99
N GLY A 145 19.89 -15.93 8.82
CA GLY A 145 20.20 -17.16 8.08
C GLY A 145 19.04 -17.73 7.28
N ALA A 146 17.83 -17.17 7.40
CA ALA A 146 16.71 -17.57 6.55
C ALA A 146 16.96 -17.21 5.08
N ASN A 147 16.45 -18.05 4.19
CA ASN A 147 16.46 -17.80 2.76
C ASN A 147 15.47 -16.66 2.44
N LEU A 148 15.96 -15.61 1.78
CA LEU A 148 15.15 -14.41 1.52
C LEU A 148 14.01 -14.69 0.55
N LEU A 149 14.29 -15.39 -0.56
CA LEU A 149 13.29 -15.67 -1.59
C LEU A 149 12.11 -16.46 -1.02
N SER A 150 12.38 -17.60 -0.37
CA SER A 150 11.30 -18.45 0.15
C SER A 150 10.50 -17.76 1.27
N SER A 151 11.18 -17.03 2.16
CA SER A 151 10.52 -16.30 3.27
C SER A 151 9.62 -15.19 2.75
N MET A 152 10.11 -14.38 1.80
CA MET A 152 9.37 -13.27 1.22
C MET A 152 8.25 -13.74 0.30
N GLU A 153 8.50 -14.77 -0.52
CA GLU A 153 7.48 -15.35 -1.39
C GLU A 153 6.33 -15.95 -0.58
N SER A 154 6.63 -16.70 0.48
CA SER A 154 5.61 -17.28 1.35
C SER A 154 4.75 -16.20 2.03
N ALA A 155 5.40 -15.25 2.72
CA ALA A 155 4.72 -14.17 3.43
C ALA A 155 3.94 -13.24 2.48
N GLY A 156 4.52 -12.92 1.32
CA GLY A 156 3.91 -12.05 0.32
C GLY A 156 2.70 -12.69 -0.34
N ASN A 157 2.77 -13.98 -0.70
CA ASN A 157 1.62 -14.70 -1.27
C ASN A 157 0.45 -14.78 -0.28
N GLU A 158 0.74 -15.05 1.00
CA GLU A 158 -0.28 -15.04 2.06
C GLU A 158 -0.91 -13.65 2.20
N PHE A 159 -0.08 -12.59 2.23
CA PHE A 159 -0.54 -11.20 2.29
C PHE A 159 -1.43 -10.86 1.09
N ILE A 160 -0.97 -11.06 -0.15
CA ILE A 160 -1.73 -10.78 -1.38
C ILE A 160 -3.08 -11.51 -1.37
N LYS A 161 -3.09 -12.79 -0.97
CA LYS A 161 -4.33 -13.57 -0.86
C LYS A 161 -5.31 -12.97 0.16
N SER A 162 -4.81 -12.50 1.31
CA SER A 162 -5.63 -11.83 2.32
C SER A 162 -6.24 -10.50 1.82
N GLN A 163 -5.58 -9.84 0.87
CA GLN A 163 -5.99 -8.53 0.36
C GLN A 163 -6.99 -8.59 -0.80
N LYS A 164 -7.34 -9.78 -1.30
CA LYS A 164 -8.25 -9.93 -2.46
C LYS A 164 -9.55 -9.14 -2.28
N ASN A 165 -10.24 -9.33 -1.15
CA ASN A 165 -11.51 -8.65 -0.86
C ASN A 165 -11.34 -7.12 -0.69
N ASN A 166 -10.20 -6.68 -0.15
CA ASN A 166 -9.92 -5.26 0.04
C ASN A 166 -9.74 -4.57 -1.32
N TYR A 167 -9.02 -5.21 -2.24
CA TYR A 167 -8.91 -4.72 -3.61
C TYR A 167 -10.26 -4.70 -4.33
N GLU A 168 -11.07 -5.75 -4.21
CA GLU A 168 -12.39 -5.81 -4.86
C GLU A 168 -13.32 -4.70 -4.36
N LYS A 169 -13.30 -4.39 -3.06
CA LYS A 169 -14.10 -3.28 -2.49
C LYS A 169 -13.60 -1.89 -2.87
N ALA A 170 -12.29 -1.77 -3.12
CA ALA A 170 -11.65 -0.49 -3.41
C ALA A 170 -11.73 -0.10 -4.89
N LEU A 171 -11.99 -1.04 -5.81
CA LEU A 171 -12.11 -0.74 -7.24
C LEU A 171 -13.55 -0.32 -7.60
N TYR A 172 -13.66 0.77 -8.35
CA TYR A 172 -14.95 1.31 -8.82
C TYR A 172 -15.18 1.01 -10.32
N LEU A 173 -14.13 0.83 -11.11
CA LEU A 173 -14.23 0.58 -12.56
C LEU A 173 -14.42 -0.89 -12.92
N SER A 174 -14.08 -1.80 -12.01
CA SER A 174 -14.17 -3.25 -12.25
C SER A 174 -15.47 -3.78 -11.64
N LYS A 175 -16.44 -4.17 -12.47
CA LYS A 175 -17.61 -4.97 -12.07
C LYS A 175 -17.64 -6.28 -12.83
#